data_AF-A0A940SS87-F1
#
_entry.id   AF-A0A940SS87-F1
#
_cell.length_a   1.000
_cell.length_b   1.000
_cell.length_c   1.000
_cell.angle_alpha   90.00
_cell.angle_beta   90.00
_cell.angle_gamma   90.00
#
_symmetry.space_group_name_H-M   'P 1'
#
loop_
_entity.id
_entity.type
_entity.pdbx_description
1 polymer ?
#
loop_
_entity_poly.entity_id
_entity_poly.type
_entity_poly.pdbx_seq_one_letter_code
_entity_poly.pdbx_strand_id
1 'polypeptide(L)'
;EEQYGEQIIRELERVVMLKVVDTKWMAHIDDMQELKRGISLRSYGQKNPVVEYRYEGFDMFDAMIESIREDTVRTLLTIQIQGAQPPQREQVAKPIAPNAGSPEAKAAAKKVGPNDPCPCGSGKKYKLCCGLNNKN
;
A
#
# COMPACT_ATOMS: atom_id res chain seq x y z
N GLU A 1 1.91 -4.29 -29.41
CA GLU A 1 1.77 -2.83 -29.51
C GLU A 1 0.49 -2.37 -30.20
N GLU A 2 0.07 -3.01 -31.28
CA GLU A 2 -1.20 -2.69 -31.99
C GLU A 2 -2.47 -2.71 -31.12
N GLN A 3 -2.57 -3.63 -30.14
CA GLN A 3 -3.81 -3.81 -29.37
C GLN A 3 -4.00 -2.82 -28.21
N TYR A 4 -2.90 -2.28 -27.65
CA TYR A 4 -2.95 -1.47 -26.42
C TYR A 4 -2.31 -0.09 -26.58
N GLY A 5 -1.62 0.19 -27.69
CA GLY A 5 -0.90 1.43 -27.92
C GLY A 5 0.49 1.45 -27.28
N GLU A 6 1.41 2.18 -27.89
CA GLU A 6 2.82 2.24 -27.49
C GLU A 6 2.99 2.82 -26.08
N GLN A 7 2.31 3.92 -25.76
CA GLN A 7 2.44 4.60 -24.47
C GLN A 7 2.07 3.71 -23.28
N ILE A 8 0.96 2.97 -23.40
CA ILE A 8 0.49 2.05 -22.34
C ILE A 8 1.50 0.92 -22.14
N ILE A 9 2.07 0.38 -23.22
CA ILE A 9 3.08 -0.69 -23.12
C ILE A 9 4.37 -0.17 -22.50
N ARG A 10 4.83 1.04 -22.83
CA ARG A 10 6.02 1.65 -22.18
C ARG A 10 5.82 1.87 -20.69
N GLU A 11 4.64 2.33 -20.29
CA GLU A 11 4.32 2.48 -18.87
C GLU A 11 4.26 1.12 -18.16
N LEU A 12 3.71 0.10 -18.83
CA LEU A 12 3.64 -1.25 -18.30
C LEU A 12 5.04 -1.88 -18.16
N GLU A 13 5.92 -1.72 -19.15
CA GLU A 13 7.33 -2.11 -19.08
C GLU A 13 8.01 -1.50 -17.86
N ARG A 14 7.84 -0.19 -17.64
CA ARG A 14 8.41 0.51 -16.50
C ARG A 14 7.85 -0.01 -15.17
N VAL A 15 6.53 -0.17 -15.05
CA VAL A 15 5.88 -0.63 -13.83
C VAL A 15 6.30 -2.06 -13.48
N VAL A 16 6.33 -2.94 -14.47
CA VAL A 16 6.75 -4.33 -14.27
C VAL A 16 8.20 -4.41 -13.85
N MET A 17 9.10 -3.71 -14.56
CA MET A 17 10.52 -3.70 -14.23
C MET A 17 10.77 -3.19 -12.80
N LEU A 18 10.15 -2.05 -12.42
CA LEU A 18 10.29 -1.51 -11.07
C LEU A 18 9.77 -2.48 -10.01
N LYS A 19 8.62 -3.12 -10.26
CA LYS A 19 8.04 -4.08 -9.30
C LYS A 19 8.92 -5.32 -9.12
N VAL A 20 9.45 -5.88 -10.21
CA VAL A 20 10.32 -7.06 -10.16
C VAL A 20 11.62 -6.73 -9.45
N VAL A 21 12.26 -5.59 -9.79
CA VAL A 21 13.49 -5.13 -9.13
C VAL A 21 13.27 -4.94 -7.64
N ASP A 22 12.21 -4.24 -7.24
CA ASP A 22 11.91 -3.97 -5.83
C ASP A 22 11.72 -5.27 -5.02
N THR A 23 10.95 -6.22 -5.59
CA THR A 23 10.71 -7.52 -4.96
C THR A 23 12.01 -8.32 -4.78
N LYS A 24 12.84 -8.40 -5.82
CA LYS A 24 14.08 -9.18 -5.82
C LYS A 24 15.16 -8.54 -4.94
N TRP A 25 15.24 -7.22 -4.96
CA TRP A 25 16.19 -6.48 -4.15
C TRP A 25 15.90 -6.60 -2.65
N MET A 26 14.63 -6.51 -2.25
CA MET A 26 14.24 -6.71 -0.86
C MET A 26 14.56 -8.12 -0.37
N ALA A 27 14.23 -9.14 -1.17
CA ALA A 27 14.60 -10.52 -0.85
C ALA A 27 16.12 -10.70 -0.72
N HIS A 28 16.90 -10.14 -1.65
CA HIS A 28 18.36 -10.19 -1.59
C HIS A 28 18.92 -9.52 -0.34
N ILE A 29 18.37 -8.37 0.11
CA ILE A 29 18.80 -7.74 1.36
C ILE A 29 18.58 -8.68 2.54
N ASP A 30 17.43 -9.34 2.62
CA ASP A 30 17.12 -10.29 3.68
C ASP A 30 18.10 -11.48 3.65
N ASP A 31 18.34 -12.04 2.47
CA ASP A 31 19.30 -13.14 2.31
C ASP A 31 20.73 -12.70 2.69
N MET A 32 21.13 -11.47 2.37
CA MET A 32 22.43 -10.90 2.74
C MET A 32 22.55 -10.70 4.27
N GLN A 33 21.46 -10.38 4.95
CA GLN A 33 21.44 -10.32 6.42
C GLN A 33 21.60 -11.71 7.04
N GLU A 34 20.93 -12.73 6.48
CA GLU A 34 21.08 -14.12 6.91
C GLU A 34 22.51 -14.62 6.68
N LEU A 35 23.06 -14.37 5.49
CA LEU A 35 24.43 -14.68 5.13
C LEU A 35 25.41 -14.08 6.15
N LYS A 36 25.25 -12.80 6.48
CA LYS A 36 26.10 -12.10 7.46
C LYS A 36 26.01 -12.72 8.86
N ARG A 37 24.82 -13.14 9.29
CA ARG A 37 24.63 -13.83 10.59
C ARG A 37 25.29 -15.21 10.59
N GLY A 38 25.14 -15.97 9.50
CA GLY A 38 25.65 -17.34 9.37
C GLY A 38 27.17 -17.43 9.15
N ILE A 39 27.81 -16.39 8.59
CA ILE A 39 29.23 -16.47 8.24
C ILE A 39 30.18 -16.45 9.44
N SER A 40 29.74 -15.85 10.55
CA SER A 40 30.49 -15.86 11.80
C SER A 40 30.69 -17.29 12.32
N LEU A 41 29.66 -18.14 12.20
CA LEU A 41 29.72 -19.55 12.59
C LEU A 41 30.55 -20.40 11.61
N ARG A 42 30.70 -19.98 10.35
CA ARG A 42 31.53 -20.69 9.35
C ARG A 42 33.02 -20.33 9.44
N SER A 43 33.36 -19.23 10.11
CA SER A 43 34.73 -18.76 10.32
C SER A 43 35.60 -19.67 11.21
N TYR A 44 35.00 -20.60 11.96
CA TYR A 44 35.74 -21.64 12.68
C TYR A 44 36.56 -22.56 11.75
N GLY A 45 36.25 -22.59 10.45
CA GLY A 45 36.95 -23.40 9.44
C GLY A 45 38.24 -22.80 8.87
N GLN A 46 38.91 -21.88 9.57
CA GLN A 46 40.16 -21.18 9.15
C GLN A 46 40.07 -20.33 7.87
N LYS A 47 38.89 -20.17 7.28
CA LYS A 47 38.67 -19.25 6.17
C LYS A 47 38.34 -17.84 6.68
N ASN A 48 38.78 -16.82 5.94
CA ASN A 48 38.50 -15.43 6.30
C ASN A 48 37.01 -15.10 6.02
N PRO A 49 36.21 -14.76 7.06
CA PRO A 49 34.77 -14.53 6.91
C PRO A 49 34.43 -13.35 6.00
N VAL A 50 35.30 -12.34 5.91
CA VAL A 50 35.07 -11.18 5.03
C VAL A 50 35.20 -11.58 3.56
N VAL A 51 36.12 -12.51 3.26
CA VAL A 51 36.36 -12.99 1.90
C VAL A 51 35.20 -13.86 1.44
N GLU A 52 34.76 -14.80 2.27
CA GLU A 52 33.62 -15.67 1.95
C GLU A 52 32.33 -14.84 1.80
N TYR A 53 32.10 -13.81 2.64
CA TYR A 53 30.93 -12.93 2.51
C TYR A 53 30.90 -12.24 1.14
N ARG A 54 32.05 -11.81 0.66
CA ARG A 54 32.17 -11.14 -0.64
C ARG A 54 31.89 -12.08 -1.79
N TYR A 55 32.39 -13.32 -1.73
CA TYR A 55 32.15 -14.30 -2.78
C TYR A 55 30.69 -14.79 -2.78
N GLU A 56 30.18 -15.32 -1.66
CA GLU A 56 28.77 -15.78 -1.58
C GLU A 56 27.80 -14.63 -1.90
N GLY A 57 28.06 -13.43 -1.36
CA GLY A 57 27.21 -12.27 -1.62
C GLY A 57 27.20 -11.82 -3.08
N PHE A 58 28.33 -11.95 -3.78
CA PHE A 58 28.40 -11.63 -5.21
C PHE A 58 27.70 -12.69 -6.06
N ASP A 59 27.87 -13.98 -5.74
CA ASP A 59 27.17 -15.07 -6.44
C ASP A 59 25.65 -14.92 -6.31
N MET A 60 25.16 -14.53 -5.12
CA MET A 60 23.74 -14.23 -4.90
C MET A 60 23.27 -13.00 -5.66
N PHE A 61 24.11 -11.98 -5.81
CA PHE A 61 23.78 -10.79 -6.60
C PHE A 61 23.65 -11.12 -8.09
N ASP A 62 24.57 -11.91 -8.66
CA ASP A 62 24.49 -12.35 -10.05
C ASP A 62 23.23 -13.19 -10.30
N ALA A 63 22.92 -14.12 -9.38
CA ALA A 63 21.68 -14.90 -9.44
C ALA A 63 20.43 -14.00 -9.37
N MET A 64 20.43 -12.97 -8.53
CA MET A 64 19.34 -12.00 -8.44
C MET A 64 19.15 -11.27 -9.79
N ILE A 65 20.23 -10.77 -10.40
CA ILE A 65 20.19 -10.06 -11.69
C ILE A 65 19.61 -10.96 -12.79
N GLU A 66 20.01 -12.23 -12.85
CA GLU A 66 19.46 -13.16 -13.83
C GLU A 66 17.97 -13.38 -13.61
N SER A 67 17.56 -13.57 -12.34
CA SER A 67 16.14 -13.75 -12.01
C SER A 67 15.29 -12.51 -12.34
N ILE A 68 15.83 -11.29 -12.18
CA ILE A 68 15.15 -10.05 -12.57
C ILE A 68 14.89 -10.05 -14.07
N ARG A 69 15.86 -10.45 -14.89
CA ARG A 69 15.72 -10.50 -16.34
C ARG A 69 14.63 -11.49 -16.74
N GLU A 70 14.69 -12.71 -16.22
CA GLU A 70 13.72 -13.77 -16.51
C GLU A 70 12.30 -13.38 -16.07
N ASP A 71 12.14 -12.91 -14.83
CA ASP A 71 10.83 -12.58 -14.28
C ASP A 71 10.21 -11.36 -14.95
N THR A 72 11.02 -10.39 -15.37
CA THR A 72 10.54 -9.24 -16.15
C THR A 72 9.93 -9.71 -17.48
N VAL A 73 10.66 -10.52 -18.25
CA VAL A 73 10.17 -11.02 -19.55
C VAL A 73 8.97 -11.93 -19.36
N ARG A 74 9.01 -12.85 -18.41
CA ARG A 74 7.90 -13.75 -18.09
C ARG A 74 6.64 -12.98 -17.71
N THR A 75 6.78 -11.96 -16.85
CA THR A 75 5.66 -11.14 -16.41
C THR A 75 5.08 -10.35 -17.58
N LEU A 76 5.93 -9.70 -18.39
CA LEU A 76 5.47 -8.95 -19.57
C LEU A 76 4.70 -9.82 -20.56
N LEU A 77 5.14 -11.06 -20.80
CA LEU A 77 4.50 -11.97 -21.74
C LEU A 77 3.23 -12.64 -21.20
N THR A 78 3.04 -12.66 -19.88
CA THR A 78 1.90 -13.33 -19.22
C THR A 78 0.79 -12.34 -18.84
N ILE A 79 1.08 -11.06 -18.71
CA ILE A 79 0.09 -10.06 -18.32
C ILE A 79 -1.04 -10.00 -19.36
N GLN A 80 -2.26 -10.23 -18.88
CA GLN A 80 -3.48 -9.87 -19.60
C GLN A 80 -4.05 -8.59 -19.00
N ILE A 81 -4.13 -7.55 -19.82
CA ILE A 81 -4.75 -6.28 -19.42
C ILE A 81 -6.26 -6.50 -19.44
N GLN A 82 -6.87 -6.71 -18.27
CA GLN A 82 -8.32 -6.70 -18.16
C GLN A 82 -8.80 -5.27 -18.41
N GLY A 83 -9.64 -5.10 -19.44
CA GLY A 83 -10.18 -3.82 -19.84
C GLY A 83 -10.83 -3.11 -18.65
N ALA A 84 -10.33 -1.90 -18.37
CA ALA A 84 -10.84 -0.85 -17.49
C ALA A 84 -12.16 -1.16 -16.74
N GLN A 85 -12.11 -2.03 -15.73
CA GLN A 85 -12.98 -1.83 -14.57
C GLN A 85 -12.25 -0.81 -13.70
N PRO A 86 -12.85 0.35 -13.39
CA PRO A 86 -12.23 1.29 -12.47
C PRO A 86 -12.01 0.54 -11.15
N PRO A 87 -10.75 0.34 -10.71
CA PRO A 87 -10.52 -0.28 -9.42
C PRO A 87 -11.15 0.66 -8.40
N GLN A 88 -12.24 0.22 -7.77
CA GLN A 88 -12.73 0.89 -6.58
C GLN A 88 -11.58 0.79 -5.58
N ARG A 89 -10.89 1.92 -5.39
CA ARG A 89 -9.88 2.04 -4.35
C ARG A 89 -10.60 1.91 -3.02
N GLU A 90 -10.75 0.68 -2.58
CA GLU A 90 -11.17 0.39 -1.23
C GLU A 90 -10.05 0.92 -0.33
N GLN A 91 -10.36 1.95 0.45
CA GLN A 91 -9.41 2.56 1.37
C GLN A 91 -9.05 1.50 2.42
N VAL A 92 -7.92 0.80 2.23
CA VAL A 92 -7.45 -0.29 3.12
C VAL A 92 -6.99 0.24 4.50
N ALA A 93 -7.12 1.54 4.76
CA ALA A 93 -6.89 2.09 6.08
C ALA A 93 -7.98 3.11 6.43
N LYS A 94 -9.06 2.64 7.06
CA LYS A 94 -9.69 3.47 8.08
C LYS A 94 -8.68 3.61 9.21
N PRO A 95 -8.29 4.83 9.63
CA PRO A 95 -7.43 5.00 10.79
C PRO A 95 -8.09 4.30 11.98
N ILE A 96 -7.41 3.32 12.56
CA ILE A 96 -7.83 2.69 13.82
C ILE A 96 -7.73 3.78 14.89
N ALA A 97 -8.88 4.31 15.28
CA ALA A 97 -8.97 5.16 16.47
C ALA A 97 -8.61 4.30 17.69
N PRO A 98 -7.72 4.76 18.59
CA PRO A 98 -7.42 4.02 19.80
C PRO A 98 -8.65 4.02 20.73
N ASN A 99 -8.97 2.83 21.22
CA ASN A 99 -10.09 2.44 22.09
C ASN A 99 -10.61 3.51 23.06
N ALA A 100 -11.93 3.72 23.04
CA ALA A 100 -12.69 4.13 24.22
C ALA A 100 -14.14 3.60 24.16
N GLY A 101 -14.41 2.57 24.98
CA GLY A 101 -15.66 2.35 25.71
C GLY A 101 -17.03 2.42 25.02
N SER A 102 -17.65 1.23 24.92
CA SER A 102 -19.09 0.93 25.01
C SER A 102 -20.00 1.06 23.77
N PRO A 103 -20.97 0.13 23.59
CA PRO A 103 -21.79 0.02 22.40
C PRO A 103 -23.11 0.79 22.56
N GLU A 104 -23.41 1.71 21.64
CA GLU A 104 -24.77 2.13 21.27
C GLU A 104 -24.67 3.22 20.20
N ALA A 105 -24.71 2.81 18.92
CA ALA A 105 -24.88 3.75 17.81
C ALA A 105 -26.33 4.25 17.78
N LYS A 106 -26.66 5.25 18.61
CA LYS A 106 -27.83 6.10 18.37
C LYS A 106 -27.54 6.92 17.13
N ALA A 107 -28.31 6.68 16.06
CA ALA A 107 -28.28 7.49 14.86
C ALA A 107 -28.31 8.98 15.24
N ALA A 108 -27.26 9.71 14.85
CA ALA A 108 -27.14 11.13 15.17
C ALA A 108 -28.27 11.89 14.45
N ALA A 109 -29.36 12.16 15.18
CA ALA A 109 -30.39 13.10 14.74
C ALA A 109 -29.70 14.43 14.41
N LYS A 110 -29.82 14.88 13.16
CA LYS A 110 -29.26 16.13 12.66
C LYS A 110 -29.74 17.27 13.58
N LYS A 111 -28.85 17.80 14.42
CA LYS A 111 -29.19 18.93 15.31
C LYS A 111 -29.44 20.16 14.44
N VAL A 112 -30.67 20.66 14.44
CA VAL A 112 -31.05 21.87 13.71
C VAL A 112 -30.31 23.07 14.30
N GLY A 113 -29.55 23.79 13.48
CA GLY A 113 -28.76 24.93 13.90
C GLY A 113 -29.63 26.17 14.19
N PRO A 114 -29.19 27.13 15.02
CA PRO A 114 -30.00 28.29 15.41
C PRO A 114 -30.53 29.14 14.24
N ASN A 115 -29.82 29.20 13.12
CA ASN A 115 -30.24 29.98 11.96
C ASN A 115 -30.95 29.16 10.86
N ASP A 116 -31.07 27.84 11.03
CA ASP A 116 -31.71 26.96 10.03
C ASP A 116 -33.24 27.16 10.00
N PRO A 117 -33.92 26.79 8.91
CA PRO A 117 -35.37 26.81 8.84
C PRO A 117 -36.00 25.96 9.95
N CYS A 118 -36.99 26.50 10.65
CA CYS A 118 -37.59 25.81 11.78
C CYS A 118 -38.41 24.59 11.30
N PRO A 119 -38.21 23.39 11.89
CA PRO A 119 -38.87 22.17 11.46
C PRO A 119 -40.38 22.12 11.75
N CYS A 120 -40.93 23.08 12.51
CA CYS A 120 -42.38 23.18 12.75
C CYS A 120 -43.17 23.78 11.56
N GLY A 121 -42.51 24.07 10.43
CA GLY A 121 -43.16 24.56 9.22
C GLY A 121 -43.54 26.04 9.24
N SER A 122 -43.11 26.79 10.26
CA SER A 122 -43.46 28.21 10.43
C SER A 122 -42.76 29.19 9.47
N GLY A 123 -41.83 28.70 8.64
CA GLY A 123 -41.05 29.50 7.69
C GLY A 123 -40.01 30.44 8.32
N LYS A 124 -39.87 30.48 9.65
CA LYS A 124 -38.93 31.33 10.39
C LYS A 124 -37.65 30.55 10.75
N LYS A 125 -36.54 31.26 11.03
CA LYS A 125 -35.31 30.64 11.54
C LYS A 125 -35.53 30.01 12.92
N TYR A 126 -34.89 28.88 13.21
CA TYR A 126 -35.10 28.08 14.43
C TYR A 126 -34.99 28.90 15.72
N LYS A 127 -33.97 29.75 15.86
CA LYS A 127 -33.76 30.64 17.02
C LYS A 127 -34.85 31.69 17.23
N LEU A 128 -35.68 31.96 16.23
CA LEU A 128 -36.79 32.94 16.28
C LEU A 128 -38.15 32.24 16.39
N CYS A 129 -38.18 30.91 16.55
CA CYS A 129 -39.39 30.11 16.65
C CYS A 129 -39.24 29.10 17.81
N CYS A 130 -39.16 27.80 17.53
CA CYS A 130 -39.07 26.76 18.56
C CYS A 130 -37.81 26.88 19.44
N GLY A 131 -36.75 27.55 18.97
CA GLY A 131 -35.54 27.81 19.75
C GLY A 131 -35.66 28.93 20.80
N LEU A 132 -36.77 29.70 20.84
CA LEU A 132 -36.99 30.75 21.83
C LEU A 132 -37.45 30.19 23.19
N ASN A 133 -38.26 29.13 23.19
CA ASN A 133 -38.82 28.54 24.42
C ASN A 133 -37.85 27.59 25.15
N ASN A 134 -36.66 27.35 24.59
CA ASN A 134 -35.63 26.48 25.17
C ASN A 134 -34.55 27.25 25.97
N LYS A 135 -34.80 28.52 26.29
CA LYS A 135 -33.94 29.33 27.17
C LYS A 135 -34.62 29.53 28.52
N ASN A 136 -34.47 28.55 29.41
CA ASN A 136 -34.48 28.73 30.86
C ASN A 136 -33.19 28.14 31.40
#